data_AF-A0A523GGQ6-F1
#
_entry.id   AF-A0A523GGQ6-F1
#
_cell.length_a   1.000
_cell.length_b   1.000
_cell.length_c   1.000
_cell.angle_alpha   90.00
_cell.angle_beta   90.00
_cell.angle_gamma   90.00
#
_symmetry.space_group_name_H-M   'P 1'
#
loop_
_entity.id
_entity.type
_entity.pdbx_description
1 polymer ?
#
loop_
_entity_poly.entity_id
_entity_poly.type
_entity_poly.pdbx_seq_one_letter_code
_entity_poly.pdbx_strand_id
1 'polypeptide(L)'
;MKACNNYTSLITTVASGAAGEGDRLRLEEHTSNCEGCAAEYVRLSSLLAAVRIEQEDPGDAYWQGYYKQIMERIDGIPSIAYSSEMQTTGSAGDVLRQRLVRLADWLVPRQRWALQLAVAALLVVAGVLLGRTFLSPVEIDPQLAENDLSSTQIQQNALEMRAHAYLGKSKTLLLGLVNFDLEEDDPSTLNFEKRRVIAGDLVREASFLQDRLSFAEHQRLRRLVADLEVILIQIANIESAYDVPEIEIVQSGVARKAILFKIDVEEMRRDDAAISTEFSNRRSAPATSSV
;
A
#
# COMPACT_ATOMS: atom_id res chain seq x y z
N MET A 1 -16.73 25.91 25.77
CA MET A 1 -15.51 25.60 24.98
C MET A 1 -15.32 24.12 24.68
N LYS A 2 -15.35 23.18 25.64
CA LYS A 2 -15.18 21.73 25.33
C LYS A 2 -16.25 21.14 24.39
N ALA A 3 -17.47 21.68 24.41
CA ALA A 3 -18.54 21.23 23.54
C ALA A 3 -18.25 21.48 22.05
N CYS A 4 -17.51 22.56 21.70
CA CYS A 4 -17.31 22.98 20.31
C CYS A 4 -16.35 22.07 19.53
N ASN A 5 -15.37 21.45 20.20
CA ASN A 5 -14.38 20.57 19.53
C ASN A 5 -15.04 19.35 18.88
N ASN A 6 -16.14 18.85 19.44
CA ASN A 6 -16.87 17.72 18.86
C ASN A 6 -17.64 18.09 17.59
N TYR A 7 -17.90 19.39 17.38
CA TYR A 7 -18.64 19.87 16.21
C TYR A 7 -17.73 20.22 15.05
N THR A 8 -16.40 20.35 15.22
CA THR A 8 -15.48 20.63 14.11
C THR A 8 -15.50 19.51 13.06
N SER A 9 -15.51 18.23 13.48
CA SER A 9 -15.65 17.10 12.55
C SER A 9 -17.05 17.00 11.95
N LEU A 10 -18.09 17.40 12.69
CA LEU A 10 -19.46 17.43 12.19
C LEU A 10 -19.63 18.52 11.12
N ILE A 11 -19.02 19.69 11.32
CA ILE A 11 -18.99 20.81 10.37
C ILE A 11 -18.38 20.39 9.05
N THR A 12 -17.22 19.71 9.05
CA THR A 12 -16.57 19.24 7.81
C THR A 12 -17.39 18.18 7.08
N THR A 13 -17.99 17.26 7.83
CA THR A 13 -18.83 16.18 7.27
C THR A 13 -20.13 16.73 6.66
N VAL A 14 -20.78 17.69 7.33
CA VAL A 14 -21.99 18.35 6.81
C VAL A 14 -21.65 19.25 5.62
N ALA A 15 -20.56 20.01 5.68
CA ALA A 15 -20.16 20.92 4.60
C ALA A 15 -19.75 20.17 3.31
N SER A 16 -19.17 18.97 3.42
CA SER A 16 -18.83 18.11 2.27
C SER A 16 -20.04 17.35 1.68
N GLY A 17 -21.20 17.39 2.33
CA GLY A 17 -22.41 16.68 1.89
C GLY A 17 -22.47 15.20 2.26
N ALA A 18 -21.49 14.69 3.03
CA ALA A 18 -21.44 13.29 3.46
C ALA A 18 -22.31 12.99 4.70
N ALA A 19 -22.84 14.01 5.37
CA ALA A 19 -23.63 13.84 6.59
C ALA A 19 -25.09 13.46 6.34
N GLY A 20 -25.63 12.58 7.18
CA GLY A 20 -27.06 12.24 7.19
C GLY A 20 -27.94 13.36 7.79
N GLU A 21 -29.26 13.23 7.65
CA GLU A 21 -30.24 14.24 8.10
C GLU A 21 -30.14 14.54 9.60
N GLY A 22 -29.92 13.53 10.44
CA GLY A 22 -29.77 13.72 11.89
C GLY A 22 -28.57 14.55 12.31
N ASP A 23 -27.46 14.45 11.57
CA ASP A 23 -26.24 15.22 11.84
C ASP A 23 -26.40 16.70 11.44
N ARG A 24 -27.19 16.95 10.39
CA ARG A 24 -27.54 18.30 9.95
C ARG A 24 -28.39 19.01 11.00
N LEU A 25 -29.41 18.32 11.55
CA LEU A 25 -30.26 18.86 12.61
C LEU A 25 -29.48 19.18 13.88
N ARG A 26 -28.57 18.29 14.30
CA ARG A 26 -27.68 18.52 15.46
C ARG A 26 -26.76 19.72 15.25
N LEU A 27 -26.22 19.88 14.04
CA LEU A 27 -25.37 21.02 13.72
C LEU A 27 -26.18 22.33 13.69
N GLU A 28 -27.40 22.31 13.14
CA GLU A 28 -28.30 23.46 13.12
C GLU A 28 -28.68 23.90 14.54
N GLU A 29 -29.06 22.95 15.39
CA GLU A 29 -29.34 23.22 16.81
C GLU A 29 -28.11 23.83 17.51
N HIS A 30 -26.90 23.31 17.27
CA HIS A 30 -25.69 23.85 17.87
C HIS A 30 -25.33 25.25 17.36
N THR A 31 -25.41 25.47 16.05
CA THR A 31 -25.06 26.74 15.41
C THR A 31 -26.05 27.86 15.76
N SER A 32 -27.30 27.53 16.07
CA SER A 32 -28.26 28.50 16.63
C SER A 32 -27.84 29.08 17.98
N ASN A 33 -27.03 28.33 18.75
CA ASN A 33 -26.60 28.70 20.10
C ASN A 33 -25.11 29.09 20.19
N CYS A 34 -24.34 28.96 19.10
CA CYS A 34 -22.89 29.14 19.09
C CYS A 34 -22.42 29.90 17.84
N GLU A 35 -22.21 31.22 18.00
CA GLU A 35 -21.78 32.10 16.90
C GLU A 35 -20.43 31.68 16.28
N GLY A 36 -19.50 31.13 17.07
CA GLY A 36 -18.20 30.69 16.58
C GLY A 36 -18.30 29.52 15.59
N CYS A 37 -19.08 28.50 15.94
CA CYS A 37 -19.30 27.35 15.07
C CYS A 37 -20.15 27.72 13.85
N ALA A 38 -21.10 28.67 13.99
CA ALA A 38 -21.86 29.20 12.87
C ALA A 38 -20.95 29.92 11.86
N ALA A 39 -20.05 30.78 12.33
CA ALA A 39 -19.08 31.48 11.47
C ALA A 39 -18.12 30.51 10.75
N GLU A 40 -17.65 29.47 11.44
CA GLU A 40 -16.77 28.45 10.87
C GLU A 40 -17.49 27.63 9.77
N TYR A 41 -18.74 27.24 10.01
CA TYR A 41 -19.56 26.54 9.02
C TYR A 41 -19.81 27.38 7.76
N VAL A 42 -20.16 28.67 7.92
CA VAL A 42 -20.32 29.59 6.79
C VAL A 42 -19.02 29.76 6.01
N ARG A 43 -17.89 29.90 6.70
CA ARG A 43 -16.58 30.01 6.06
C ARG A 43 -16.26 28.75 5.24
N LEU A 44 -16.40 27.55 5.82
CA LEU A 44 -16.06 26.31 5.14
C LEU A 44 -17.00 26.02 3.95
N SER A 45 -18.31 26.22 4.15
CA SER A 45 -19.30 26.04 3.07
C SER A 45 -19.08 27.01 1.91
N SER A 46 -18.68 28.26 2.19
CA SER A 46 -18.32 29.22 1.13
C SER A 46 -17.06 28.81 0.34
N LEU A 47 -16.04 28.26 1.01
CA LEU A 47 -14.85 27.74 0.35
C LEU A 47 -15.18 26.54 -0.54
N LEU A 48 -16.00 25.62 -0.04
CA LEU A 48 -16.44 24.46 -0.82
C LEU A 48 -17.35 24.87 -1.97
N ALA A 49 -18.21 25.87 -1.80
CA ALA A 49 -19.02 26.40 -2.89
C ALA A 49 -18.14 27.04 -3.99
N ALA A 50 -17.05 27.71 -3.63
CA ALA A 50 -16.10 28.25 -4.60
C ALA A 50 -15.27 27.18 -5.33
N VAL A 51 -15.00 26.05 -4.67
CA VAL A 51 -14.26 24.90 -5.24
C VAL A 51 -15.19 23.90 -5.93
N ARG A 52 -16.51 24.03 -5.76
CA ARG A 52 -17.51 23.22 -6.46
C ARG A 52 -17.54 23.65 -7.91
N ILE A 53 -16.54 23.17 -8.65
CA ILE A 53 -16.58 23.05 -10.09
C ILE A 53 -17.84 22.24 -10.35
N GLU A 54 -18.81 22.87 -10.98
CA GLU A 54 -20.05 22.24 -11.39
C GLU A 54 -19.68 21.22 -12.45
N GLN A 55 -19.29 20.03 -11.99
CA GLN A 55 -18.95 18.92 -12.85
C GLN A 55 -20.29 18.37 -13.31
N GLU A 56 -20.74 18.85 -14.48
CA GLU A 56 -21.86 18.25 -15.18
C GLU A 56 -21.61 16.73 -15.22
N ASP A 57 -22.59 15.96 -14.76
CA ASP A 57 -22.54 14.51 -14.88
C ASP A 57 -22.47 14.19 -16.37
N PRO A 58 -21.34 13.63 -16.86
CA PRO A 58 -21.15 13.41 -18.28
C PRO A 58 -22.09 12.33 -18.85
N GLY A 59 -22.90 11.71 -17.97
CA GLY A 59 -23.98 10.81 -18.31
C GLY A 59 -23.50 9.38 -18.58
N ASP A 60 -24.43 8.44 -18.54
CA ASP A 60 -24.14 7.01 -18.65
C ASP A 60 -23.39 6.64 -19.93
N ALA A 61 -23.65 7.35 -21.04
CA ALA A 61 -23.01 7.10 -22.32
C ALA A 61 -21.50 7.41 -22.29
N TYR A 62 -21.08 8.47 -21.59
CA TYR A 62 -19.67 8.81 -21.41
C TYR A 62 -18.96 7.73 -20.60
N TRP A 63 -19.55 7.32 -19.48
CA TRP A 63 -18.98 6.28 -18.62
C TRP A 63 -18.86 4.95 -19.34
N GLN A 64 -19.87 4.54 -20.11
CA GLN A 64 -19.80 3.32 -20.92
C GLN A 64 -18.67 3.39 -21.96
N GLY A 65 -18.48 4.53 -22.63
CA GLY A 65 -17.37 4.75 -23.56
C GLY A 65 -16.01 4.68 -22.88
N TYR A 66 -15.88 5.33 -21.72
CA TYR A 66 -14.67 5.31 -20.91
C TYR A 66 -14.31 3.90 -20.41
N TYR A 67 -15.29 3.16 -19.87
CA TYR A 67 -15.11 1.76 -19.48
C TYR A 67 -14.71 0.88 -20.66
N LYS A 68 -15.34 1.08 -21.82
CA LYS A 68 -14.98 0.34 -23.03
C LYS A 68 -13.54 0.62 -23.47
N GLN A 69 -13.10 1.88 -23.43
CA GLN A 69 -11.73 2.26 -23.78
C GLN A 69 -10.70 1.66 -22.81
N ILE A 70 -11.02 1.59 -21.52
CA ILE A 70 -10.20 0.88 -20.53
C ILE A 70 -10.13 -0.60 -20.84
N MET A 71 -11.26 -1.25 -21.10
CA MET A 71 -11.31 -2.69 -21.41
C MET A 71 -10.59 -3.01 -22.72
N GLU A 72 -10.76 -2.21 -23.78
CA GLU A 72 -10.02 -2.36 -25.04
C GLU A 72 -8.51 -2.18 -24.83
N ARG A 73 -8.10 -1.28 -23.93
CA ARG A 73 -6.68 -1.12 -23.57
C ARG A 73 -6.18 -2.32 -22.75
N ILE A 74 -7.00 -2.90 -21.87
CA ILE A 74 -6.65 -4.08 -21.07
C ILE A 74 -6.55 -5.33 -21.95
N ASP A 75 -7.51 -5.53 -22.86
CA ASP A 75 -7.56 -6.66 -23.79
C ASP A 75 -6.51 -6.51 -24.91
N GLY A 76 -6.17 -5.27 -25.26
CA GLY A 76 -5.11 -4.92 -26.21
C GLY A 76 -3.70 -4.95 -25.62
N ILE A 77 -3.55 -5.05 -24.28
CA ILE A 77 -2.27 -5.46 -23.70
C ILE A 77 -2.09 -6.91 -24.13
N PRO A 78 -1.11 -7.24 -24.98
CA PRO A 78 -0.81 -8.64 -25.25
C PRO A 78 -0.57 -9.26 -23.89
N SER A 79 -1.44 -10.20 -23.50
CA SER A 79 -1.19 -11.05 -22.34
C SER A 79 0.26 -11.45 -22.46
N ILE A 80 1.06 -11.18 -21.44
CA ILE A 80 2.47 -11.54 -21.43
C ILE A 80 2.51 -13.07 -21.32
N ALA A 81 2.08 -13.75 -22.39
CA ALA A 81 2.61 -15.02 -22.77
C ALA A 81 4.10 -14.77 -22.77
N TYR A 82 4.74 -15.38 -21.79
CA TYR A 82 6.17 -15.37 -21.56
C TYR A 82 6.84 -15.86 -22.86
N SER A 83 7.03 -14.95 -23.82
CA SER A 83 7.45 -15.28 -25.17
C SER A 83 8.94 -15.54 -25.13
N SER A 84 9.28 -16.82 -25.10
CA SER A 84 10.61 -17.39 -25.13
C SER A 84 11.29 -17.25 -26.49
N GLU A 85 11.15 -16.12 -27.17
CA GLU A 85 11.56 -15.97 -28.56
C GLU A 85 12.45 -14.74 -28.74
N MET A 86 13.61 -14.76 -28.08
CA MET A 86 14.77 -13.99 -28.54
C MET A 86 15.44 -14.78 -29.66
N GLN A 87 15.19 -14.37 -30.90
CA GLN A 87 15.99 -14.76 -32.06
C GLN A 87 17.40 -14.20 -31.89
N THR A 88 18.31 -15.09 -31.57
CA THR A 88 19.75 -14.87 -31.51
C THR A 88 20.34 -15.06 -32.90
N THR A 89 20.70 -13.96 -33.58
CA THR A 89 21.76 -14.01 -34.60
C THR A 89 23.11 -13.91 -33.90
N GLY A 90 23.44 -14.96 -33.15
CA GLY A 90 24.68 -15.11 -32.42
C GLY A 90 25.04 -16.58 -32.45
N SER A 91 26.30 -16.89 -32.78
CA SER A 91 26.78 -18.25 -33.04
C SER A 91 26.33 -19.22 -31.95
N ALA A 92 25.82 -20.39 -32.36
CA ALA A 92 25.21 -21.39 -31.48
C ALA A 92 26.14 -21.91 -30.37
N GLY A 93 27.45 -21.64 -30.45
CA GLY A 93 28.44 -21.99 -29.42
C GLY A 93 28.55 -20.98 -28.27
N ASP A 94 28.31 -19.69 -28.51
CA ASP A 94 28.61 -18.63 -27.53
C ASP A 94 27.44 -18.34 -26.58
N VAL A 95 26.21 -18.51 -27.07
CA VAL A 95 24.98 -18.26 -26.27
C VAL A 95 24.78 -19.35 -25.20
N LEU A 96 25.16 -20.61 -25.48
CA LEU A 96 25.10 -21.70 -24.51
C LEU A 96 26.12 -21.52 -23.38
N ARG A 97 27.32 -21.01 -23.68
CA ARG A 97 28.36 -20.73 -22.67
C ARG A 97 27.99 -19.54 -21.78
N GLN A 98 27.45 -18.44 -22.33
CA GLN A 98 27.04 -17.29 -21.51
C GLN A 98 25.79 -17.55 -20.67
N ARG A 99 24.84 -18.38 -21.13
CA ARG A 99 23.69 -18.80 -20.31
C ARG A 99 24.06 -19.83 -19.23
N LEU A 100 25.05 -20.70 -19.46
CA LEU A 100 25.52 -21.63 -18.44
C LEU A 100 26.39 -20.96 -17.37
N VAL A 101 27.18 -19.94 -17.70
CA VAL A 101 28.00 -19.23 -16.70
C VAL A 101 27.14 -18.35 -15.76
N ARG A 102 26.05 -17.73 -16.24
CA ARG A 102 25.14 -16.96 -15.37
C ARG A 102 24.18 -17.81 -14.51
N LEU A 103 23.97 -19.08 -14.86
CA LEU A 103 23.25 -20.03 -13.99
C LEU A 103 24.20 -20.79 -13.04
N ALA A 104 25.47 -20.95 -13.41
CA ALA A 104 26.46 -21.65 -12.57
C ALA A 104 26.90 -20.84 -11.35
N ASP A 105 26.94 -19.50 -11.42
CA ASP A 105 27.28 -18.66 -10.25
C ASP A 105 26.16 -18.61 -9.20
N TRP A 106 24.90 -18.92 -9.56
CA TRP A 106 23.78 -18.99 -8.61
C TRP A 106 23.61 -20.38 -7.97
N LEU A 107 24.26 -21.41 -8.51
CA LEU A 107 24.16 -22.81 -8.04
C LEU A 107 25.39 -23.30 -7.26
N VAL A 108 26.41 -22.45 -7.04
CA VAL A 108 27.52 -22.75 -6.14
C VAL A 108 27.53 -21.75 -4.98
N PRO A 109 26.96 -22.15 -3.81
CA PRO A 109 27.87 -22.65 -2.78
C PRO A 109 27.27 -23.83 -1.98
N ARG A 110 26.92 -24.94 -2.63
CA ARG A 110 26.12 -26.01 -1.97
C ARG A 110 26.89 -27.13 -1.27
N GLN A 111 28.23 -27.10 -1.17
CA GLN A 111 28.99 -28.11 -0.41
C GLN A 111 29.39 -27.70 1.01
N ARG A 112 29.45 -26.40 1.34
CA ARG A 112 29.73 -25.95 2.72
C ARG A 112 28.48 -25.92 3.61
N TRP A 113 27.30 -25.71 3.02
CA TRP A 113 26.02 -25.65 3.73
C TRP A 113 25.49 -27.03 4.12
N ALA A 114 25.79 -28.08 3.34
CA ALA A 114 25.41 -29.45 3.69
C ALA A 114 26.13 -29.93 4.95
N LEU A 115 27.41 -29.59 5.12
CA LEU A 115 28.15 -29.86 6.35
C LEU A 115 27.65 -29.01 7.53
N GLN A 116 27.32 -27.74 7.31
CA GLN A 116 26.76 -26.89 8.36
C GLN A 116 25.36 -27.35 8.80
N LEU A 117 24.51 -27.82 7.89
CA LEU A 117 23.19 -28.38 8.23
C LEU A 117 23.31 -29.73 8.96
N ALA A 118 24.26 -30.58 8.59
CA ALA A 118 24.51 -31.83 9.31
C ALA A 118 24.99 -31.58 10.75
N VAL A 119 25.90 -30.62 10.94
CA VAL A 119 26.38 -30.22 12.27
C VAL A 119 25.28 -29.54 13.09
N ALA A 120 24.48 -28.66 12.48
CA ALA A 120 23.35 -28.02 13.15
C ALA A 120 22.29 -29.05 13.58
N ALA A 121 21.95 -30.00 12.72
CA ALA A 121 21.02 -31.08 13.06
C ALA A 121 21.55 -31.95 14.21
N LEU A 122 22.85 -32.27 14.21
CA LEU A 122 23.48 -33.06 15.27
C LEU A 122 23.51 -32.30 16.60
N LEU A 123 23.75 -30.99 16.59
CA LEU A 123 23.66 -30.12 17.78
C LEU A 123 22.23 -29.99 18.30
N VAL A 124 21.23 -29.89 17.42
CA VAL A 124 19.81 -29.87 17.83
C VAL A 124 19.42 -31.19 18.47
N VAL A 125 19.79 -32.33 17.88
CA VAL A 125 19.51 -33.66 18.46
C VAL A 125 20.21 -33.83 19.80
N ALA A 126 21.49 -33.45 19.90
CA ALA A 126 22.24 -33.51 21.16
C ALA A 126 21.65 -32.58 22.22
N GLY A 127 21.26 -31.37 21.84
CA GLY A 127 20.60 -30.39 22.72
C GLY A 127 19.23 -30.88 23.22
N VAL A 128 18.43 -31.52 22.36
CA VAL A 128 17.15 -32.12 22.75
C VAL A 128 17.36 -33.32 23.69
N LEU A 129 18.37 -34.16 23.46
CA LEU A 129 18.68 -35.32 24.30
C LEU A 129 19.23 -34.92 25.69
N LEU A 130 20.11 -33.93 25.74
CA LEU A 130 20.59 -33.34 26.99
C LEU A 130 19.47 -32.57 27.70
N GLY A 131 18.66 -31.83 26.93
CA GLY A 131 17.53 -31.07 27.43
C GLY A 131 16.49 -31.96 28.10
N ARG A 132 16.17 -33.10 27.47
CA ARG A 132 15.20 -34.06 27.98
C ARG A 132 15.65 -34.81 29.22
N THR A 133 16.95 -34.97 29.44
CA THR A 133 17.49 -35.76 30.57
C THR A 133 17.88 -34.90 31.78
N PHE A 134 18.18 -33.61 31.59
CA PHE A 134 18.57 -32.71 32.68
C PHE A 134 17.56 -31.60 33.01
N LEU A 135 16.68 -31.20 32.09
CA LEU A 135 15.61 -30.26 32.41
C LEU A 135 14.34 -31.03 32.79
N SER A 136 14.09 -31.10 34.10
CA SER A 136 12.75 -31.40 34.61
C SER A 136 11.74 -30.45 33.96
N PRO A 137 10.52 -30.90 33.66
CA PRO A 137 9.51 -30.05 33.04
C PRO A 137 9.33 -28.80 33.89
N VAL A 138 9.84 -27.68 33.40
CA VAL A 138 9.41 -26.37 33.86
C VAL A 138 7.92 -26.34 33.58
N GLU A 139 7.10 -26.27 34.63
CA GLU A 139 5.70 -25.90 34.49
C GLU A 139 5.71 -24.55 33.79
N ILE A 140 5.47 -24.56 32.48
CA ILE A 140 5.28 -23.35 31.69
C ILE A 140 4.00 -22.74 32.25
N ASP A 141 4.17 -21.70 33.05
CA ASP A 141 3.07 -20.89 33.52
C ASP A 141 2.30 -20.40 32.28
N PRO A 142 1.04 -20.82 32.06
CA PRO A 142 0.28 -20.49 30.86
C PRO A 142 0.13 -18.97 30.67
N GLN A 143 0.31 -18.18 31.73
CA GLN A 143 0.27 -16.72 31.67
C GLN A 143 1.45 -16.10 30.89
N LEU A 144 2.60 -16.76 30.78
CA LEU A 144 3.74 -16.26 29.98
C LEU A 144 3.57 -16.53 28.48
N ALA A 145 2.89 -17.62 28.10
CA ALA A 145 2.61 -17.95 26.71
C ALA A 145 1.53 -17.05 26.07
N GLU A 146 0.56 -16.59 26.86
CA GLU A 146 -0.53 -15.71 26.38
C GLU A 146 -0.05 -14.27 26.10
N ASN A 147 0.97 -13.82 26.83
CA ASN A 147 1.59 -12.51 26.64
C ASN A 147 2.44 -12.44 25.34
N ASP A 148 3.07 -13.54 24.93
CA ASP A 148 3.96 -13.56 23.77
C ASP A 148 3.17 -13.53 22.44
N LEU A 149 2.03 -14.22 22.39
CA LEU A 149 1.10 -14.21 21.25
C LEU A 149 0.47 -12.82 21.05
N SER A 150 0.04 -12.18 22.15
CA SER A 150 -0.53 -10.83 22.11
C SER A 150 0.48 -9.80 21.62
N SER A 151 1.74 -9.90 22.04
CA SER A 151 2.80 -8.98 21.61
C SER A 151 3.14 -9.11 20.12
N THR A 152 3.14 -10.34 19.60
CA THR A 152 3.40 -10.63 18.19
C THR A 152 2.29 -10.07 17.31
N GLN A 153 1.03 -10.23 17.72
CA GLN A 153 -0.12 -9.75 16.98
C GLN A 153 -0.18 -8.21 16.94
N ILE A 154 0.18 -7.54 18.03
CA ILE A 154 0.30 -6.07 18.06
C ILE A 154 1.39 -5.58 17.10
N GLN A 155 2.53 -6.25 17.04
CA GLN A 155 3.61 -5.90 16.11
C GLN A 155 3.21 -6.11 14.64
N GLN A 156 2.45 -7.18 14.34
CA GLN A 156 1.92 -7.45 13.00
C GLN A 156 0.92 -6.36 12.56
N ASN A 157 -0.02 -6.00 13.43
CA ASN A 157 -0.97 -4.92 13.15
C ASN A 157 -0.25 -3.58 12.92
N ALA A 158 0.78 -3.28 13.71
CA ALA A 158 1.59 -2.08 13.52
C ALA A 158 2.36 -2.08 12.19
N LEU A 159 2.89 -3.24 11.79
CA LEU A 159 3.58 -3.41 10.51
C LEU A 159 2.62 -3.25 9.33
N GLU A 160 1.42 -3.81 9.41
CA GLU A 160 0.39 -3.69 8.40
C GLU A 160 -0.07 -2.23 8.25
N MET A 161 -0.36 -1.54 9.36
CA MET A 161 -0.68 -0.10 9.33
C MET A 161 0.44 0.72 8.67
N ARG A 162 1.70 0.40 8.94
CA ARG A 162 2.84 1.06 8.31
C ARG A 162 2.92 0.77 6.82
N ALA A 163 2.70 -0.47 6.41
CA ALA A 163 2.67 -0.84 5.00
C ALA A 163 1.56 -0.09 4.24
N HIS A 164 0.38 0.08 4.84
CA HIS A 164 -0.69 0.88 4.25
C HIS A 164 -0.34 2.37 4.16
N ALA A 165 0.26 2.94 5.20
CA ALA A 165 0.73 4.32 5.15
C ALA A 165 1.77 4.52 4.04
N TYR A 166 2.64 3.54 3.83
CA TYR A 166 3.56 3.50 2.69
C TYR A 166 2.82 3.48 1.35
N LEU A 167 1.82 2.59 1.17
CA LEU A 167 1.02 2.54 -0.06
C LEU A 167 0.35 3.87 -0.39
N GLY A 168 -0.24 4.55 0.61
CA GLY A 168 -0.88 5.85 0.42
C GLY A 168 0.09 6.96 -0.02
N LYS A 169 1.31 6.98 0.54
CA LYS A 169 2.36 7.92 0.10
C LYS A 169 2.81 7.60 -1.33
N SER A 170 3.03 6.33 -1.64
CA SER A 170 3.40 5.88 -2.99
C SER A 170 2.31 6.21 -4.01
N LYS A 171 1.04 5.98 -3.69
CA LYS A 171 -0.11 6.33 -4.54
C LYS A 171 -0.11 7.82 -4.87
N THR A 172 0.03 8.68 -3.87
CA THR A 172 0.04 10.13 -4.04
C THR A 172 1.19 10.57 -4.95
N LEU A 173 2.39 10.01 -4.75
CA LEU A 173 3.54 10.28 -5.59
C LEU A 173 3.32 9.84 -7.04
N LEU A 174 2.82 8.62 -7.24
CA LEU A 174 2.58 8.05 -8.56
C LEU A 174 1.49 8.82 -9.29
N LEU A 175 0.37 9.12 -8.65
CA LEU A 175 -0.75 9.86 -9.25
C LEU A 175 -0.30 11.22 -9.79
N GLY A 176 0.55 11.93 -9.04
CA GLY A 176 1.15 13.18 -9.50
C GLY A 176 2.09 13.02 -10.70
N LEU A 177 2.63 11.82 -10.94
CA LEU A 177 3.45 11.52 -12.11
C LEU A 177 2.63 11.04 -13.31
N VAL A 178 1.59 10.22 -13.09
CA VAL A 178 0.77 9.68 -14.19
C VAL A 178 -0.20 10.72 -14.74
N ASN A 179 -0.63 11.68 -13.92
CA ASN A 179 -1.50 12.77 -14.36
C ASN A 179 -0.73 13.91 -15.05
N PHE A 180 0.60 13.83 -15.14
CA PHE A 180 1.40 14.84 -15.81
C PHE A 180 1.48 14.55 -17.31
N ASP A 181 1.05 15.52 -18.12
CA ASP A 181 1.13 15.43 -19.56
C ASP A 181 2.43 16.07 -20.07
N LEU A 182 3.30 15.26 -20.68
CA LEU A 182 4.60 15.71 -21.19
C LEU A 182 4.49 16.66 -22.39
N GLU A 183 3.33 16.68 -23.08
CA GLU A 183 3.07 17.55 -24.23
C GLU A 183 2.42 18.88 -23.82
N GLU A 184 1.54 18.87 -22.83
CA GLU A 184 0.77 20.05 -22.41
C GLU A 184 1.37 20.78 -21.19
N ASP A 185 1.98 20.06 -20.24
CA ASP A 185 2.48 20.62 -19.00
C ASP A 185 3.98 20.97 -19.06
N ASP A 186 4.37 22.08 -18.44
CA ASP A 186 5.80 22.45 -18.30
C ASP A 186 6.51 21.50 -17.31
N PRO A 187 7.58 20.77 -17.73
CA PRO A 187 8.34 19.87 -16.86
C PRO A 187 8.93 20.54 -15.61
N SER A 188 9.10 21.86 -15.62
CA SER A 188 9.58 22.61 -14.45
C SER A 188 8.58 22.63 -13.29
N THR A 189 7.27 22.57 -13.59
CA THR A 189 6.18 22.58 -12.59
C THR A 189 6.22 21.37 -11.68
N LEU A 190 6.77 20.29 -12.19
CA LEU A 190 6.79 19.02 -11.52
C LEU A 190 7.75 19.05 -10.31
N ASN A 191 8.81 19.87 -10.24
CA ASN A 191 9.82 19.78 -9.15
C ASN A 191 10.30 18.33 -8.89
N PHE A 192 10.96 17.77 -9.90
CA PHE A 192 11.48 16.40 -9.89
C PHE A 192 12.45 16.13 -8.75
N GLU A 193 13.24 17.12 -8.34
CA GLU A 193 14.20 16.94 -7.24
C GLU A 193 13.50 16.56 -5.93
N LYS A 194 12.37 17.22 -5.62
CA LYS A 194 11.58 16.88 -4.44
C LYS A 194 11.00 15.46 -4.54
N ARG A 195 10.51 15.06 -5.72
CA ARG A 195 9.99 13.70 -5.92
C ARG A 195 11.06 12.62 -5.86
N ARG A 196 12.28 12.90 -6.34
CA ARG A 196 13.44 12.01 -6.26
C ARG A 196 13.79 11.69 -4.81
N VAL A 197 13.83 12.72 -3.96
CA VAL A 197 14.06 12.56 -2.51
C VAL A 197 12.94 11.72 -1.87
N ILE A 198 11.68 12.04 -2.16
CA ILE A 198 10.53 11.29 -1.63
C ILE A 198 10.58 9.82 -2.09
N ALA A 199 10.89 9.57 -3.37
CA ALA A 199 11.02 8.24 -3.92
C ALA A 199 12.14 7.47 -3.21
N GLY A 200 13.31 8.08 -2.99
CA GLY A 200 14.42 7.49 -2.24
C GLY A 200 14.08 7.15 -0.79
N ASP A 201 13.28 7.98 -0.12
CA ASP A 201 12.76 7.69 1.22
C ASP A 201 11.81 6.48 1.20
N LEU A 202 10.92 6.43 0.21
CA LEU A 202 9.99 5.32 0.04
C LEU A 202 10.70 4.01 -0.34
N VAL A 203 11.78 4.04 -1.14
CA VAL A 203 12.57 2.84 -1.45
C VAL A 203 13.15 2.23 -0.15
N ARG A 204 13.72 3.06 0.73
CA ARG A 204 14.24 2.59 2.02
C ARG A 204 13.15 2.00 2.91
N GLU A 205 11.96 2.62 2.92
CA GLU A 205 10.80 2.08 3.64
C GLU A 205 10.33 0.75 3.03
N ALA A 206 10.36 0.61 1.70
CA ALA A 206 9.98 -0.61 1.00
C ALA A 206 10.87 -1.81 1.36
N SER A 207 12.19 -1.63 1.37
CA SER A 207 13.12 -2.70 1.74
C SER A 207 12.90 -3.16 3.19
N PHE A 208 12.69 -2.20 4.12
CA PHE A 208 12.35 -2.52 5.51
C PHE A 208 11.04 -3.31 5.62
N LEU A 209 10.01 -2.91 4.88
CA LEU A 209 8.72 -3.59 4.89
C LEU A 209 8.81 -4.99 4.32
N GLN A 210 9.56 -5.20 3.23
CA GLN A 210 9.72 -6.51 2.61
C GLN A 210 10.38 -7.53 3.53
N ASP A 211 11.42 -7.13 4.26
CA ASP A 211 12.11 -8.00 5.23
C ASP A 211 11.15 -8.48 6.32
N ARG A 212 10.27 -7.58 6.79
CA ARG A 212 9.36 -7.82 7.92
C ARG A 212 8.05 -8.50 7.53
N LEU A 213 7.56 -8.28 6.30
CA LEU A 213 6.34 -8.91 5.75
C LEU A 213 6.57 -10.36 5.27
N SER A 214 7.68 -10.98 5.65
CA SER A 214 8.07 -12.34 5.23
C SER A 214 7.15 -13.46 5.76
N PHE A 215 6.22 -13.15 6.67
CA PHE A 215 5.24 -14.12 7.19
C PHE A 215 4.14 -14.44 6.15
N ALA A 216 3.65 -15.68 6.18
CA ALA A 216 2.81 -16.26 5.12
C ALA A 216 1.52 -15.47 4.80
N GLU A 217 0.99 -14.72 5.75
CA GLU A 217 -0.28 -14.01 5.63
C GLU A 217 -0.22 -12.77 4.72
N HIS A 218 0.96 -12.16 4.54
CA HIS A 218 1.09 -10.89 3.82
C HIS A 218 1.82 -11.00 2.46
N GLN A 219 1.83 -12.19 1.83
CA GLN A 219 2.55 -12.39 0.57
C GLN A 219 2.11 -11.46 -0.56
N ARG A 220 0.80 -11.12 -0.63
CA ARG A 220 0.29 -10.21 -1.66
C ARG A 220 0.78 -8.78 -1.43
N LEU A 221 0.63 -8.27 -0.21
CA LEU A 221 1.11 -6.95 0.21
C LEU A 221 2.62 -6.83 -0.02
N ARG A 222 3.39 -7.85 0.36
CA ARG A 222 4.84 -7.93 0.08
C ARG A 222 5.15 -7.83 -1.41
N ARG A 223 4.38 -8.52 -2.26
CA ARG A 223 4.56 -8.47 -3.72
C ARG A 223 4.22 -7.09 -4.28
N LEU A 224 3.21 -6.42 -3.75
CA LEU A 224 2.86 -5.04 -4.11
C LEU A 224 3.96 -4.05 -3.69
N VAL A 225 4.49 -4.18 -2.47
CA VAL A 225 5.63 -3.37 -2.00
C VAL A 225 6.87 -3.59 -2.87
N ALA A 226 7.15 -4.83 -3.29
CA ALA A 226 8.26 -5.13 -4.20
C ALA A 226 8.04 -4.54 -5.61
N ASP A 227 6.81 -4.62 -6.13
CA ASP A 227 6.47 -3.97 -7.40
C ASP A 227 6.66 -2.45 -7.34
N LEU A 228 6.30 -1.83 -6.22
CA LEU A 228 6.48 -0.41 -5.95
C LEU A 228 7.94 0.00 -5.79
N GLU A 229 8.73 -0.78 -5.06
CA GLU A 229 10.16 -0.52 -4.87
C GLU A 229 10.89 -0.37 -6.21
N VAL A 230 10.62 -1.26 -7.17
CA VAL A 230 11.23 -1.19 -8.50
C VAL A 230 10.90 0.11 -9.22
N ILE A 231 9.63 0.55 -9.16
CA ILE A 231 9.19 1.79 -9.81
C ILE A 231 9.77 3.01 -9.09
N LEU A 232 9.81 2.99 -7.76
CA LEU A 232 10.37 4.08 -6.96
C LEU A 232 11.88 4.22 -7.16
N ILE A 233 12.61 3.11 -7.38
CA ILE A 233 14.03 3.15 -7.76
C ILE A 233 14.19 3.86 -9.11
N GLN A 234 13.32 3.58 -10.08
CA GLN A 234 13.37 4.25 -11.38
C GLN A 234 13.14 5.76 -11.19
N ILE A 235 12.12 6.16 -10.42
CA ILE A 235 11.84 7.58 -10.12
C ILE A 235 13.01 8.24 -9.39
N ALA A 236 13.63 7.53 -8.43
CA ALA A 236 14.76 8.05 -7.66
C ALA A 236 16.03 8.24 -8.50
N ASN A 237 16.12 7.58 -9.65
CA ASN A 237 17.26 7.66 -10.55
C ASN A 237 17.06 8.64 -11.71
N ILE A 238 15.89 9.27 -11.86
CA ILE A 238 15.66 10.28 -12.90
C ILE A 238 16.62 11.46 -12.67
N GLU A 239 17.54 11.67 -13.61
CA GLU A 239 18.61 12.66 -13.47
C GLU A 239 18.12 14.09 -13.70
N SER A 240 17.11 14.27 -14.56
CA SER A 240 16.61 15.61 -14.90
C SER A 240 15.12 15.63 -15.20
N ALA A 241 14.50 16.79 -14.99
CA ALA A 241 13.11 17.06 -15.35
C ALA A 241 12.82 16.93 -16.86
N TYR A 242 13.87 16.95 -17.68
CA TYR A 242 13.78 16.91 -19.14
C TYR A 242 14.03 15.51 -19.72
N ASP A 243 14.20 14.50 -18.86
CA ASP A 243 14.34 13.11 -19.30
C ASP A 243 12.97 12.49 -19.59
N VAL A 244 12.33 13.02 -20.64
CA VAL A 244 11.01 12.58 -21.14
C VAL A 244 10.98 11.06 -21.36
N PRO A 245 12.01 10.42 -21.98
CA PRO A 245 12.03 8.97 -22.15
C PRO A 245 11.98 8.21 -20.82
N GLU A 246 12.74 8.62 -19.81
CA GLU A 246 12.70 7.97 -18.50
C GLU A 246 11.35 8.12 -17.81
N ILE A 247 10.73 9.31 -17.90
CA ILE A 247 9.41 9.57 -17.33
C ILE A 247 8.35 8.69 -18.00
N GLU A 248 8.37 8.56 -19.33
CA GLU A 248 7.44 7.71 -20.08
C GLU A 248 7.64 6.22 -19.75
N ILE A 249 8.89 5.78 -19.54
CA ILE A 249 9.19 4.41 -19.08
C ILE A 249 8.55 4.16 -17.70
N VAL A 250 8.64 5.12 -16.79
CA VAL A 250 8.02 5.00 -15.46
C VAL A 250 6.49 5.03 -15.54
N GLN A 251 5.90 6.00 -16.24
CA GLN A 251 4.44 6.11 -16.42
C GLN A 251 3.88 4.83 -17.04
N SER A 252 4.53 4.33 -18.10
CA SER A 252 4.16 3.07 -18.73
C SER A 252 4.39 1.87 -17.81
N GLY A 253 5.41 1.89 -16.96
CA GLY A 253 5.64 0.87 -15.93
C GLY A 253 4.50 0.80 -14.89
N VAL A 254 4.05 1.95 -14.41
CA VAL A 254 2.92 2.09 -13.48
C VAL A 254 1.63 1.57 -14.11
N ALA A 255 1.36 1.97 -15.36
CA ALA A 255 0.18 1.55 -16.11
C ALA A 255 0.19 0.04 -16.41
N ARG A 256 1.29 -0.48 -16.98
CA ARG A 256 1.43 -1.91 -17.34
C ARG A 256 1.25 -2.85 -16.16
N LYS A 257 1.75 -2.47 -14.99
CA LYS A 257 1.66 -3.30 -13.77
C LYS A 257 0.35 -3.08 -12.99
N ALA A 258 -0.53 -2.21 -13.47
CA ALA A 258 -1.80 -1.82 -12.83
C ALA A 258 -1.59 -1.46 -11.35
N ILE A 259 -0.55 -0.70 -11.04
CA ILE A 259 -0.11 -0.46 -9.65
C ILE A 259 -1.16 0.29 -8.85
N LEU A 260 -1.73 1.35 -9.42
CA LEU A 260 -2.77 2.15 -8.76
C LEU A 260 -3.98 1.28 -8.42
N PHE A 261 -4.44 0.46 -9.37
CA PHE A 261 -5.53 -0.48 -9.15
C PHE A 261 -5.21 -1.50 -8.05
N LYS A 262 -3.99 -2.06 -8.02
CA LYS A 262 -3.58 -2.97 -6.94
C LYS A 262 -3.58 -2.28 -5.57
N ILE A 263 -3.20 -0.99 -5.51
CA ILE A 263 -3.28 -0.20 -4.27
C ILE A 263 -4.73 0.01 -3.87
N ASP A 264 -5.61 0.37 -4.81
CA ASP A 264 -7.04 0.60 -4.53
C ASP A 264 -7.72 -0.67 -4.00
N VAL A 265 -7.42 -1.84 -4.58
CA VAL A 265 -7.90 -3.14 -4.07
C VAL A 265 -7.34 -3.43 -2.66
N GLU A 266 -6.07 -3.08 -2.44
CA GLU A 266 -5.41 -2.91 -1.13
C GLU A 266 -6.27 -2.19 -0.08
N GLU A 267 -6.67 -0.99 -0.43
CA GLU A 267 -7.38 -0.07 0.46
C GLU A 267 -8.81 -0.56 0.72
N MET A 268 -9.55 -0.96 -0.32
CA MET A 268 -10.91 -1.49 -0.18
C MET A 268 -10.99 -2.70 0.76
N ARG A 269 -10.05 -3.65 0.63
CA ARG A 269 -10.03 -4.85 1.47
C ARG A 269 -9.82 -4.52 2.95
N ARG A 270 -9.01 -3.51 3.23
CA ARG A 270 -8.78 -3.02 4.60
C ARG A 270 -10.04 -2.37 5.15
N ASP A 271 -10.72 -1.56 4.36
CA ASP A 271 -11.94 -0.89 4.78
C ASP A 271 -13.04 -1.91 5.10
N ASP A 272 -13.17 -2.96 4.29
CA ASP A 272 -14.07 -4.10 4.56
C ASP A 272 -13.72 -4.81 5.89
N ALA A 273 -12.42 -5.01 6.17
CA ALA A 273 -11.96 -5.61 7.42
C ALA A 273 -12.25 -4.71 8.63
N ALA A 274 -12.08 -3.39 8.49
CA ALA A 274 -12.37 -2.41 9.54
C ALA A 274 -13.88 -2.37 9.85
N ILE A 275 -14.73 -2.33 8.82
CA ILE A 275 -16.18 -2.34 8.96
C ILE A 275 -16.66 -3.63 9.64
N SER A 276 -16.11 -4.78 9.24
CA SER A 276 -16.46 -6.08 9.82
C SER A 276 -16.10 -6.15 11.31
N THR A 277 -14.97 -5.56 11.70
CA THR A 277 -14.52 -5.50 13.09
C THR A 277 -15.43 -4.60 13.95
N GLU A 278 -15.82 -3.43 13.43
CA GLU A 278 -16.73 -2.53 14.13
C GLU A 278 -18.12 -3.16 14.35
N PHE A 279 -18.65 -3.87 13.35
CA PHE A 279 -19.95 -4.53 13.44
C PHE A 279 -19.96 -5.67 14.47
N SER A 280 -18.87 -6.44 14.56
CA SER A 280 -18.70 -7.50 15.55
C SER A 280 -18.66 -6.94 16.98
N ASN A 281 -17.93 -5.83 17.17
CA ASN A 281 -17.79 -5.18 18.48
C ASN A 281 -19.11 -4.55 18.96
N ARG A 282 -19.93 -4.00 18.05
CA ARG A 282 -21.27 -3.48 18.39
C ARG A 282 -22.28 -4.57 18.77
N ARG A 283 -22.22 -5.77 18.17
CA ARG A 283 -23.12 -6.89 18.53
C ARG A 283 -22.80 -7.51 19.89
N SER A 284 -21.55 -7.39 20.35
CA SER A 284 -21.09 -7.99 21.60
C SER A 284 -21.21 -7.05 22.81
N ALA A 285 -21.63 -5.80 22.61
CA ALA A 285 -21.95 -4.89 23.70
C ALA A 285 -23.22 -5.38 24.45
N PRO A 286 -23.13 -5.71 25.75
CA PRO A 286 -24.29 -6.16 26.52
C PRO A 286 -25.33 -5.04 26.56
N ALA A 287 -26.59 -5.37 26.27
CA ALA A 287 -27.71 -4.46 26.43
C ALA A 287 -27.70 -3.93 27.87
N THR A 288 -27.30 -2.67 28.03
CA THR A 288 -27.39 -1.97 29.30
C THR A 288 -28.87 -1.78 29.59
N SER A 289 -29.43 -2.76 30.30
CA SER A 289 -30.75 -2.74 30.92
C SER A 289 -30.85 -1.48 31.77
N SER A 290 -31.51 -0.45 31.23
CA SER A 290 -31.92 0.72 32.00
C SER A 290 -33.01 0.27 32.97
N VAL A 291 -32.69 0.36 34.26
CA VAL A 291 -33.63 0.27 35.39
C VAL A 291 -33.90 1.69 35.87
#